data_AF-A0A1H4AR40-F1
#
_entry.id   AF-A0A1H4AR40-F1
#
_cell.length_a   1.000
_cell.length_b   1.000
_cell.length_c   1.000
_cell.angle_alpha   90.00
_cell.angle_beta   90.00
_cell.angle_gamma   90.00
#
_symmetry.space_group_name_H-M   'P 1'
#
loop_
_entity.id
_entity.type
_entity.pdbx_description
1 polymer ?
#
loop_
_entity_poly.entity_id
_entity_poly.type
_entity_poly.pdbx_seq_one_letter_code
_entity_poly.pdbx_strand_id
1 'polypeptide(L)'
;MRHNADSSGWVYDYFLKDHLGNTRMVITDDYNVVIPILETTYYYPFSLQQKGKRLTQETNPLHNKYTYNGKELQEDLGLDQYDYGARFYDA
;
A
#
# COMPACT_ATOMS: atom_id res chain seq x y z
N MET A 1 2.08 7.71 -9.67
CA MET A 1 2.55 9.07 -9.99
C MET A 1 1.61 10.05 -9.33
N ARG A 2 2.17 11.07 -8.67
CA ARG A 2 1.42 12.14 -7.99
C ARG A 2 2.07 13.49 -8.31
N HIS A 3 1.25 14.54 -8.30
CA HIS A 3 1.75 15.91 -8.48
C HIS A 3 2.49 16.35 -7.20
N ASN A 4 3.68 16.94 -7.33
CA ASN A 4 4.39 17.51 -6.19
C ASN A 4 3.77 18.87 -5.85
N ALA A 5 3.32 19.08 -4.61
CA ALA A 5 2.72 20.36 -4.22
C ALA A 5 3.76 21.48 -4.07
N ASP A 6 5.02 21.12 -3.76
CA ASP A 6 6.10 22.06 -3.42
C ASP A 6 7.00 22.41 -4.62
N SER A 7 6.90 21.66 -5.72
CA SER A 7 7.60 21.92 -6.98
C SER A 7 6.68 21.59 -8.14
N SER A 8 6.77 22.29 -9.29
CA SER A 8 5.89 22.00 -10.45
C SER A 8 6.23 20.68 -11.19
N GLY A 9 6.76 19.69 -10.47
CA GLY A 9 7.24 18.42 -10.96
C GLY A 9 6.32 17.25 -10.60
N TRP A 10 6.64 16.10 -11.18
CA TRP A 10 5.97 14.84 -10.90
C TRP A 10 6.81 14.00 -9.93
N VAL A 11 6.13 13.31 -9.02
CA VAL A 11 6.71 12.28 -8.15
C VAL A 11 6.20 10.92 -8.58
N TYR A 12 7.09 9.94 -8.59
CA TYR A 12 6.77 8.55 -8.86
C TYR A 12 6.90 7.72 -7.59
N ASP A 13 5.82 6.98 -7.31
CA ASP A 13 5.78 5.99 -6.25
C ASP A 13 5.86 4.60 -6.89
N TYR A 14 6.71 3.75 -6.33
CA TYR A 14 7.04 2.43 -6.83
C TYR A 14 6.53 1.36 -5.87
N PHE A 15 5.83 0.36 -6.41
CA PHE A 15 5.31 -0.77 -5.64
C PHE A 15 6.26 -1.96 -5.71
N LEU A 16 6.87 -2.30 -4.57
CA LEU A 16 7.68 -3.51 -4.45
C LEU A 16 6.77 -4.70 -4.17
N LYS A 17 6.64 -5.59 -5.14
CA LYS A 17 5.79 -6.78 -5.06
C LYS A 17 6.61 -8.05 -4.81
N ASP A 18 6.00 -9.02 -4.16
CA ASP A 18 6.56 -10.38 -4.10
C ASP A 18 6.15 -11.25 -5.29
N HIS A 19 6.62 -12.51 -5.30
CA HIS A 19 6.37 -13.47 -6.37
C HIS A 19 4.89 -13.82 -6.58
N LEU A 20 4.01 -13.51 -5.61
CA LEU A 20 2.57 -13.72 -5.70
C LEU A 20 1.82 -12.43 -6.08
N GLY A 21 2.55 -11.32 -6.27
CA GLY A 21 1.99 -10.03 -6.65
C GLY A 21 1.53 -9.17 -5.47
N ASN A 22 1.82 -9.56 -4.22
CA ASN A 22 1.46 -8.79 -3.04
C ASN A 22 2.39 -7.58 -2.90
N THR A 23 1.83 -6.39 -2.71
CA THR A 23 2.62 -5.19 -2.44
C THR A 23 3.16 -5.23 -1.01
N ARG A 24 4.49 -5.30 -0.85
CA ARG A 24 5.17 -5.34 0.46
C ARG A 24 5.72 -3.99 0.88
N MET A 25 6.11 -3.15 -0.06
CA MET A 25 6.69 -1.84 0.21
C MET A 25 6.30 -0.84 -0.88
N VAL A 26 6.11 0.42 -0.48
CA VAL A 26 5.92 1.56 -1.37
C VAL A 26 7.11 2.50 -1.18
N ILE A 27 7.82 2.80 -2.27
CA ILE A 27 9.01 3.64 -2.28
C ILE A 27 8.74 4.89 -3.11
N THR A 28 9.23 6.05 -2.70
CA THR A 28 9.03 7.33 -3.40
C THR A 28 10.35 7.85 -3.97
N ASP A 29 10.32 8.49 -5.14
CA ASP A 29 11.46 9.28 -5.66
C ASP A 29 11.42 10.76 -5.25
N ASP A 30 10.49 11.13 -4.37
CA ASP A 30 10.39 12.45 -3.79
C ASP A 30 11.61 12.77 -2.93
N TYR A 31 12.52 13.59 -3.45
CA TYR A 31 13.74 14.01 -2.77
C TYR A 31 13.51 14.86 -1.51
N ASN A 32 12.28 15.34 -1.28
CA ASN A 32 11.93 16.04 -0.05
C ASN A 32 11.69 15.07 1.12
N VAL A 33 11.52 13.78 0.85
CA VAL A 33 11.31 12.76 1.86
C VAL A 33 12.65 12.17 2.30
N VAL A 34 13.00 12.39 3.58
CA VAL A 34 14.30 11.93 4.15
C VAL A 34 14.47 10.42 4.08
N ILE A 35 13.38 9.67 4.31
CA ILE A 35 13.34 8.21 4.19
C ILE A 35 12.39 7.86 3.06
N PRO A 36 12.86 7.37 1.90
CA PRO A 36 12.05 7.19 0.69
C PRO A 36 11.10 5.98 0.78
N ILE A 37 10.69 5.56 1.97
CA ILE A 37 9.75 4.47 2.21
C ILE A 37 8.44 5.10 2.68
N LEU A 38 7.42 5.06 1.83
CA LEU A 38 6.09 5.55 2.17
C LEU A 38 5.32 4.53 3.01
N GLU A 39 5.41 3.25 2.64
CA GLU A 39 4.66 2.18 3.30
C GLU A 39 5.42 0.87 3.35
N THR A 40 5.24 0.12 4.45
CA THR A 40 5.68 -1.27 4.57
C THR A 40 4.55 -2.12 5.12
N THR A 41 4.24 -3.20 4.41
CA THR A 41 3.19 -4.16 4.76
C THR A 41 3.79 -5.56 4.92
N TYR A 42 3.50 -6.19 6.06
CA TYR A 42 3.96 -7.54 6.37
C TYR A 42 2.82 -8.53 6.19
N TYR A 43 3.10 -9.67 5.56
CA TYR A 43 2.14 -10.76 5.37
C TYR A 43 2.63 -12.01 6.10
N TYR A 44 1.71 -12.79 6.66
CA TYR A 44 1.95 -14.16 7.12
C TYR A 44 2.17 -15.12 5.94
N PRO A 45 2.67 -16.35 6.15
CA PRO A 45 2.85 -17.35 5.09
C PRO A 45 1.58 -17.68 4.30
N PHE A 46 0.42 -17.54 4.95
CA PHE A 46 -0.91 -17.67 4.36
C PHE A 46 -1.52 -16.33 3.98
N SER A 47 -0.65 -15.37 3.65
CA SER A 47 -1.01 -14.07 3.05
C SER A 47 -1.92 -13.13 3.84
N LEU A 48 -2.28 -13.51 5.07
CA LEU A 48 -2.93 -12.61 6.00
C LEU A 48 -1.99 -11.44 6.32
N GLN A 49 -2.48 -10.21 6.14
CA GLN A 49 -1.73 -9.02 6.51
C GLN A 49 -1.57 -8.95 8.04
N GLN A 50 -0.36 -8.66 8.52
CA GLN A 50 -0.09 -8.40 9.92
C GLN A 50 -0.63 -7.02 10.31
N LYS A 51 -1.88 -7.00 10.79
CA LYS A 51 -2.53 -5.79 11.29
C LYS A 51 -1.70 -5.14 12.40
N GLY A 52 -1.61 -3.82 12.39
CA GLY A 52 -0.84 -3.04 13.38
C GLY A 52 0.69 -3.02 13.18
N LYS A 53 1.23 -3.79 12.22
CA LYS A 53 2.64 -3.68 11.82
C LYS A 53 2.84 -2.96 10.49
N ARG A 54 1.76 -2.51 9.85
CA ARG A 54 1.87 -1.64 8.69
C ARG A 54 2.50 -0.32 9.14
N LEU A 55 3.63 0.03 8.53
CA LEU A 55 4.22 1.35 8.70
C LEU A 55 3.75 2.19 7.51
N THR A 56 3.13 3.32 7.79
CA THR A 56 2.74 4.32 6.79
C THR A 56 3.35 5.63 7.24
N GLN A 57 4.05 6.31 6.34
CA GLN A 57 4.54 7.64 6.60
C GLN A 57 3.36 8.61 6.66
N GLU A 58 3.29 9.44 7.71
CA GLU A 58 2.24 10.45 7.92
C GLU A 58 2.05 11.37 6.70
N THR A 59 3.13 11.62 5.96
CA THR A 59 3.15 12.46 4.76
C THR A 59 2.70 11.73 3.50
N ASN A 60 2.26 10.48 3.56
CA ASN A 60 1.76 9.77 2.40
C ASN A 60 0.27 10.10 2.16
N PRO A 61 -0.08 10.97 1.19
CA PRO A 61 -1.48 11.29 0.88
C PRO A 61 -2.20 10.12 0.20
N LEU A 62 -1.48 9.11 -0.28
CA LEU A 62 -2.01 8.00 -1.07
C LEU A 62 -1.74 6.68 -0.37
N HIS A 63 -2.70 6.25 0.44
CA HIS A 63 -2.65 4.93 1.05
C HIS A 63 -2.85 3.84 0.00
N ASN A 64 -1.96 2.85 -0.08
CA ASN A 64 -2.12 1.77 -1.05
C ASN A 64 -3.20 0.77 -0.58
N LYS A 65 -4.39 0.88 -1.17
CA LYS A 65 -5.50 -0.06 -0.91
C LYS A 65 -5.35 -1.42 -1.60
N TYR A 66 -4.47 -1.53 -2.61
CA TYR A 66 -4.27 -2.78 -3.36
C TYR A 66 -3.11 -3.58 -2.77
N THR A 67 -3.43 -4.47 -1.84
CA THR A 67 -2.44 -5.21 -1.03
C THR A 67 -2.37 -6.67 -1.44
N TYR A 68 -3.21 -7.53 -0.88
CA TYR A 68 -3.18 -8.97 -1.10
C TYR A 68 -3.75 -9.40 -2.45
N ASN A 69 -3.03 -10.24 -3.20
CA ASN A 69 -3.36 -10.71 -4.55
C ASN A 69 -3.73 -9.56 -5.52
N GLY A 70 -3.23 -8.35 -5.26
CA GLY A 70 -3.61 -7.14 -6.00
C GLY A 70 -5.09 -6.76 -5.87
N LYS A 71 -5.78 -7.25 -4.83
CA LYS A 71 -7.17 -6.89 -4.53
C LYS A 71 -7.24 -5.71 -3.58
N GLU A 72 -8.32 -4.94 -3.73
CA GLU A 72 -8.58 -3.79 -2.89
C GLU A 72 -9.03 -4.25 -1.51
N LEU A 73 -8.37 -3.76 -0.47
CA LEU A 73 -8.79 -3.93 0.91
C LEU A 73 -9.86 -2.88 1.23
N GLN A 74 -11.03 -3.36 1.66
CA GLN A 74 -12.15 -2.52 2.06
C GLN A 74 -12.18 -2.35 3.58
N GLU A 75 -11.89 -1.13 4.02
CA GLU A 75 -11.81 -0.76 5.44
C GLU A 75 -13.11 -0.11 5.97
N ASP A 76 -14.06 0.27 5.10
CA ASP A 76 -15.26 1.07 5.45
C ASP A 76 -16.16 0.43 6.52
N LEU A 77 -16.25 -0.89 6.55
CA LEU A 77 -17.07 -1.63 7.51
C LEU A 77 -16.27 -2.13 8.72
N GLY A 78 -14.96 -1.87 8.78
CA GLY A 78 -14.06 -2.44 9.79
C GLY A 78 -13.91 -3.96 9.71
N LEU A 79 -14.32 -4.57 8.59
CA LEU A 79 -14.30 -6.01 8.36
C LEU A 79 -13.06 -6.48 7.57
N ASP A 80 -12.16 -5.57 7.18
CA ASP A 80 -10.90 -5.85 6.46
C ASP A 80 -11.08 -6.83 5.27
N GLN A 81 -12.10 -6.62 4.45
CA GLN A 81 -12.48 -7.53 3.38
C GLN A 81 -11.78 -7.21 2.07
N TYR A 82 -11.35 -8.22 1.34
CA TYR A 82 -10.79 -8.03 0.00
C TYR A 82 -11.87 -8.13 -1.07
N ASP A 83 -11.97 -7.13 -1.94
CA ASP A 83 -12.90 -7.12 -3.06
C ASP A 83 -12.36 -7.94 -4.25
N TYR A 84 -12.96 -9.11 -4.49
CA TYR A 84 -12.70 -9.95 -5.66
C TYR A 84 -13.75 -9.75 -6.79
N GLY A 85 -14.57 -8.70 -6.71
CA GLY A 85 -15.61 -8.31 -7.65
C GLY A 85 -16.92 -9.09 -7.45
N ALA A 86 -16.85 -10.43 -7.42
CA ALA A 86 -18.04 -11.29 -7.27
C ALA A 86 -18.28 -11.76 -5.84
N ARG A 87 -17.26 -11.72 -4.97
CA ARG A 87 -17.31 -12.13 -3.56
C ARG A 87 -16.30 -11.30 -2.77
N PHE A 88 -16.61 -11.04 -1.51
CA PHE A 88 -15.63 -10.56 -0.55
C PHE A 88 -14.86 -11.75 0.02
N TYR A 89 -13.54 -11.64 0.07
CA TYR A 89 -12.69 -12.60 0.76
C TYR A 89 -12.39 -12.07 2.17
N ASP A 90 -12.80 -12.84 3.16
CA ASP A 90 -12.44 -12.68 4.57
C ASP A 90 -11.14 -13.46 4.80
N ALA A 91 -10.09 -12.76 5.25
CA ALA A 91 -8.72 -13.27 5.32
C ALA A 91 -8.32 -13.62 6.76
#